data_AF-A0A924NSA4-F1
#
_entry.id   AF-A0A924NSA4-F1
#
_cell.length_a   1.000
_cell.length_b   1.000
_cell.length_c   1.000
_cell.angle_alpha   90.00
_cell.angle_beta   90.00
_cell.angle_gamma   90.00
#
_symmetry.space_group_name_H-M   'P 1'
#
loop_
_entity.id
_entity.type
_entity.pdbx_description
1 polymer ?
#
loop_
_entity_poly.entity_id
_entity_poly.type
_entity_poly.pdbx_seq_one_letter_code
_entity_poly.pdbx_strand_id
1 'polypeptide(L)'
;MFDFIVAELGRRESVDPCHIRPVRIALQNQRDDLLGFAGRLVDKLATIARAHQLPEHVVRAACVLHRKPSTSPSYWPDWNRLRAGMGGQFHAQFGLDS
;
A
#
# COMPACT_ATOMS: atom_id res chain seq x y z
N MET A 1 -10.08 12.17 -2.65
CA MET A 1 -8.64 12.08 -2.99
C MET A 1 -8.43 11.92 -4.50
N PHE A 2 -9.10 10.99 -5.17
CA PHE A 2 -9.01 10.82 -6.64
C PHE A 2 -9.33 12.10 -7.41
N ASP A 3 -10.46 12.76 -7.09
CA ASP A 3 -10.89 13.98 -7.79
C ASP A 3 -9.89 15.13 -7.65
N PHE A 4 -9.15 15.19 -6.53
CA PHE A 4 -8.07 16.15 -6.34
C PHE A 4 -6.91 15.92 -7.32
N ILE A 5 -6.49 14.67 -7.51
CA ILE A 5 -5.41 14.31 -8.46
C ILE A 5 -5.84 14.68 -9.88
N VAL A 6 -7.08 14.35 -10.24
CA VAL A 6 -7.65 14.68 -11.54
C VAL A 6 -7.73 16.19 -11.76
N ALA A 7 -8.15 16.96 -10.74
CA ALA A 7 -8.20 18.41 -10.80
C ALA A 7 -6.81 19.06 -10.89
N GLU A 8 -5.81 18.52 -10.20
CA GLU A 8 -4.43 18.99 -10.28
C GLU A 8 -3.82 18.71 -11.66
N LEU A 9 -4.05 17.53 -12.22
CA LEU A 9 -3.63 17.21 -13.59
C LEU A 9 -4.32 18.13 -14.59
N GLY A 10 -5.61 18.43 -14.42
CA GLY A 10 -6.32 19.39 -15.27
C GLY A 10 -5.72 20.79 -15.20
N ARG A 11 -5.36 21.28 -14.01
CA ARG A 11 -4.72 22.60 -13.84
C ARG A 11 -3.34 22.68 -14.48
N ARG A 12 -2.60 21.57 -14.53
CA ARG A 12 -1.24 21.52 -15.11
C ARG A 12 -1.23 21.19 -16.59
N GLU A 13 -2.37 20.81 -17.18
CA GLU A 13 -2.46 20.40 -18.58
C GLU A 13 -1.97 21.49 -19.54
N SER A 14 -2.14 22.78 -19.21
CA SER A 14 -1.64 23.88 -20.03
C SER A 14 -0.11 23.96 -20.09
N VAL A 15 0.62 23.35 -19.15
CA VAL A 15 2.08 23.37 -19.07
C VAL A 15 2.71 22.30 -19.96
N ASP A 16 2.08 21.12 -20.05
CA ASP A 16 2.51 20.03 -20.95
C ASP A 16 1.29 19.23 -21.45
N PRO A 17 0.56 19.76 -22.45
CA PRO A 17 -0.66 19.13 -22.93
C PRO A 17 -0.43 17.74 -23.52
N CYS A 18 0.73 17.53 -24.15
CA CYS A 18 1.06 16.28 -24.84
C CYS A 18 1.18 15.09 -23.89
N HIS A 19 1.68 15.30 -22.67
CA HIS A 19 1.86 14.22 -21.69
C HIS A 19 0.77 14.20 -20.61
N ILE A 20 0.28 15.36 -20.17
CA ILE A 20 -0.66 15.43 -19.04
C ILE A 20 -2.07 15.04 -19.46
N ARG A 21 -2.52 15.45 -20.65
CA ARG A 21 -3.88 15.16 -21.14
C ARG A 21 -4.14 13.65 -21.29
N PRO A 22 -3.26 12.85 -21.94
CA PRO A 22 -3.47 11.41 -22.05
C PRO A 22 -3.52 10.71 -20.69
N VAL A 23 -2.63 11.10 -19.77
CA VAL A 23 -2.60 10.54 -18.41
C VAL A 23 -3.88 10.86 -17.64
N ARG A 24 -4.36 12.11 -17.69
CA ARG A 24 -5.61 12.51 -17.03
C ARG A 24 -6.80 11.74 -17.59
N ILE A 25 -6.92 11.61 -18.92
CA ILE A 25 -8.03 10.90 -19.56
C ILE A 25 -7.97 9.40 -19.23
N ALA A 26 -6.79 8.77 -19.35
CA ALA A 26 -6.63 7.35 -19.01
C ALA A 26 -6.98 7.09 -17.53
N LEU A 27 -6.52 7.96 -16.63
CA LEU A 27 -6.83 7.87 -15.20
C LEU A 27 -8.34 8.01 -14.93
N GLN A 28 -9.01 8.95 -15.58
CA GLN A 28 -10.47 9.15 -15.46
C GLN A 28 -11.25 7.94 -16.01
N ASN A 29 -10.86 7.44 -17.19
CA ASN A 29 -11.53 6.31 -17.84
C ASN A 29 -11.39 5.00 -17.05
N GLN A 30 -10.29 4.85 -16.32
CA GLN A 30 -10.02 3.68 -15.47
C GLN A 30 -10.40 3.92 -14.00
N ARG A 31 -11.15 4.98 -13.68
CA ARG A 31 -11.50 5.33 -12.29
C ARG A 31 -12.10 4.16 -11.54
N ASP A 32 -13.17 3.58 -12.07
CA ASP A 32 -13.93 2.55 -11.36
C ASP A 32 -13.13 1.26 -11.25
N ASP A 33 -12.33 0.93 -12.27
CA ASP A 33 -11.42 -0.21 -12.22
C ASP A 33 -10.31 -0.02 -11.18
N LEU A 34 -9.73 1.19 -11.09
CA LEU A 34 -8.67 1.51 -10.15
C LEU A 34 -9.19 1.56 -8.71
N LEU A 35 -10.35 2.20 -8.50
CA LEU A 35 -11.01 2.26 -7.19
C LEU A 35 -11.51 0.88 -6.77
N GLY A 36 -12.06 0.10 -7.70
CA GLY A 36 -12.47 -1.28 -7.47
C GLY A 36 -11.30 -2.19 -7.15
N PHE A 37 -10.17 -2.05 -7.83
CA PHE A 37 -8.94 -2.75 -7.50
C PHE A 37 -8.43 -2.37 -6.10
N ALA A 38 -8.40 -1.09 -5.76
CA ALA A 38 -7.97 -0.61 -4.45
C ALA A 38 -8.87 -1.17 -3.33
N GLY A 39 -10.19 -1.18 -3.54
CA GLY A 39 -11.16 -1.78 -2.63
C GLY A 39 -10.89 -3.27 -2.42
N ARG A 40 -10.81 -4.05 -3.51
CA ARG A 40 -10.50 -5.48 -3.43
C ARG A 40 -9.16 -5.78 -2.74
N LEU A 41 -8.14 -4.94 -2.94
CA LEU A 41 -6.86 -5.09 -2.26
C LEU A 41 -7.01 -4.89 -0.75
N VAL A 42 -7.72 -3.83 -0.33
CA VAL A 42 -7.99 -3.58 1.09
C VAL A 42 -8.76 -4.74 1.72
N ASP A 43 -9.79 -5.26 1.05
CA ASP A 43 -10.59 -6.40 1.55
C ASP A 43 -9.75 -7.67 1.73
N LYS A 44 -8.83 -7.93 0.78
CA LYS A 44 -7.90 -9.05 0.87
C LYS A 44 -6.95 -8.90 2.06
N LEU A 45 -6.39 -7.70 2.26
CA LEU A 45 -5.52 -7.43 3.41
C LEU A 45 -6.27 -7.54 4.74
N ALA A 46 -7.52 -7.05 4.81
CA ALA A 46 -8.37 -7.20 5.99
C ALA A 46 -8.71 -8.67 6.28
N THR A 47 -8.87 -9.48 5.24
CA THR A 47 -9.07 -10.93 5.38
C THR A 47 -7.83 -11.63 5.96
N ILE A 48 -6.63 -11.27 5.49
CA ILE A 48 -5.37 -11.76 6.06
C ILE A 48 -5.24 -11.33 7.52
N ALA A 49 -5.50 -10.05 7.82
CA ALA A 49 -5.45 -9.51 9.18
C ALA A 49 -6.37 -10.30 10.13
N ARG A 50 -7.61 -10.57 9.73
CA ARG A 50 -8.56 -11.39 10.51
C ARG A 50 -8.09 -12.83 10.69
N ALA A 51 -7.62 -13.47 9.63
CA ALA A 51 -7.12 -14.85 9.69
C ALA A 51 -5.97 -15.01 10.71
N HIS A 52 -5.13 -13.98 10.82
CA HIS A 52 -3.98 -13.96 11.70
C HIS A 52 -4.24 -13.22 13.03
N GLN A 53 -5.46 -12.73 13.28
CA GLN A 53 -5.83 -11.92 14.45
C GLN A 53 -4.89 -10.73 14.68
N LEU A 54 -4.38 -10.15 13.59
CA LEU A 54 -3.47 -9.00 13.59
C LEU A 54 -4.23 -7.71 13.26
N PRO A 55 -3.78 -6.55 13.76
CA PRO A 55 -4.26 -5.27 13.27
C PRO A 55 -3.92 -5.07 11.77
N GLU A 56 -4.84 -4.52 10.98
CA GLU A 56 -4.64 -4.32 9.53
C GLU A 56 -3.39 -3.49 9.18
N HIS A 57 -3.06 -2.49 10.02
CA HIS A 57 -1.89 -1.64 9.79
C HIS A 57 -0.56 -2.43 9.86
N VAL A 58 -0.53 -3.52 10.64
CA VAL A 58 0.63 -4.43 10.73
C VAL A 58 0.81 -5.20 9.44
N VAL A 59 -0.28 -5.75 8.87
CA VAL A 59 -0.25 -6.45 7.58
C VAL A 59 0.23 -5.51 6.46
N ARG A 60 -0.25 -4.26 6.45
CA ARG A 60 0.21 -3.24 5.50
C ARG A 60 1.70 -2.92 5.68
N ALA A 61 2.17 -2.78 6.91
CA ALA A 61 3.58 -2.52 7.20
C ALA A 61 4.47 -3.70 6.76
N ALA A 62 4.02 -4.94 6.92
CA ALA A 62 4.71 -6.12 6.40
C ALA A 62 4.82 -6.11 4.87
N CYS A 63 3.75 -5.77 4.15
CA CYS A 63 3.80 -5.62 2.69
C CYS A 63 4.79 -4.55 2.24
N VAL A 64 4.84 -3.40 2.93
CA VAL A 64 5.80 -2.33 2.64
C VAL A 64 7.23 -2.78 2.87
N LEU A 65 7.47 -3.52 3.96
CA LEU A 65 8.79 -4.05 4.28
C LEU A 65 9.26 -5.10 3.27
N HIS A 66 8.39 -6.02 2.86
CA HIS A 66 8.70 -7.01 1.82
C HIS A 66 9.05 -6.39 0.46
N ARG A 67 8.55 -5.18 0.17
CA ARG A 67 8.90 -4.46 -1.06
C ARG A 67 10.30 -3.83 -1.01
N LYS A 68 10.90 -3.71 0.18
CA LYS A 68 12.23 -3.12 0.34
C LYS A 68 13.32 -4.16 0.09
N PRO A 69 14.42 -3.79 -0.59
CA PRO A 69 15.61 -4.62 -0.62
C PRO A 69 16.14 -4.83 0.81
N SER A 70 16.62 -6.04 1.09
CA SER A 70 17.27 -6.37 2.37
C SER A 70 18.56 -5.55 2.62
N THR A 71 19.13 -4.96 1.57
CA THR A 71 20.27 -4.03 1.63
C THR A 71 19.89 -2.59 1.97
N SER A 72 18.59 -2.28 2.08
CA SER A 72 18.15 -0.92 2.43
C SER A 72 18.51 -0.59 3.88
N PRO A 73 19.15 0.56 4.15
CA PRO A 73 19.44 0.99 5.53
C PRO A 73 18.19 1.13 6.41
N SER A 74 17.03 1.36 5.79
CA SER A 74 15.74 1.47 6.48
C SER A 74 15.07 0.13 6.77
N TYR A 75 15.60 -0.97 6.25
CA TYR A 75 15.00 -2.31 6.39
C TYR A 75 14.95 -2.73 7.88
N TRP A 76 16.09 -2.69 8.57
CA TRP A 76 16.19 -3.12 9.97
C TRP A 76 15.38 -2.25 10.94
N PRO A 77 15.39 -0.90 10.85
CA PRO A 77 14.50 -0.06 11.66
C PRO A 77 13.02 -0.37 11.46
N ASP A 78 12.57 -0.54 10.21
CA ASP A 78 11.16 -0.82 9.92
C ASP A 78 10.75 -2.25 10.33
N TRP A 79 11.67 -3.22 10.21
CA TRP A 79 11.51 -4.57 10.77
C TRP A 79 11.31 -4.54 12.28
N ASN A 80 12.14 -3.78 13.01
CA ASN A 80 12.01 -3.66 14.46
C ASN A 80 10.69 -2.99 14.87
N ARG A 81 10.22 -1.99 14.12
CA ARG A 81 8.91 -1.36 14.34
C ARG A 81 7.77 -2.35 14.10
N LEU A 82 7.86 -3.15 13.03
CA LEU A 82 6.89 -4.19 12.72
C LEU A 82 6.82 -5.23 13.84
N ARG A 83 7.98 -5.69 14.32
CA ARG A 83 8.10 -6.63 15.44
C ARG A 83 7.48 -6.07 16.73
N ALA A 84 7.74 -4.80 17.05
CA ALA A 84 7.15 -4.14 18.21
C ALA A 84 5.61 -4.03 18.10
N GLY A 85 5.09 -3.79 16.90
CA GLY A 85 3.64 -3.71 16.63
C GLY A 85 2.90 -5.05 16.71
N MET A 86 3.59 -6.18 16.48
CA MET A 86 3.02 -7.53 16.62
C MET A 86 3.06 -8.07 18.06
N GLY A 87 3.90 -7.51 18.94
CA GLY A 87 4.01 -7.94 20.34
C GLY A 87 4.15 -9.46 20.50
N GLY A 88 3.45 -10.05 21.47
CA GLY A 88 3.47 -11.50 21.75
C GLY A 88 2.94 -12.40 20.62
N GLN A 89 2.16 -11.87 19.67
CA GLN A 89 1.67 -12.62 18.50
C GLN A 89 2.78 -12.89 17.48
N PHE A 90 3.88 -12.11 17.51
CA PHE A 90 5.07 -12.37 16.70
C PHE A 90 5.67 -13.75 16.98
N HIS A 91 5.77 -14.12 18.26
CA HIS A 91 6.31 -15.41 18.67
C HIS A 91 5.39 -16.58 18.33
N ALA A 92 4.07 -16.36 18.27
CA ALA A 92 3.10 -17.39 17.89
C ALA A 92 3.08 -17.68 16.38
N GLN A 93 3.44 -16.71 15.53
CA GLN A 93 3.41 -16.86 14.06
C GLN A 93 4.78 -17.04 13.41
N PHE A 94 5.86 -16.55 14.03
CA PHE A 94 7.23 -16.65 13.53
C PHE A 94 8.16 -17.45 14.46
N GLY A 95 7.63 -18.03 15.53
CA GLY A 95 8.38 -18.82 16.51
C GLY A 95 8.10 -20.31 16.41
N LEU A 96 8.35 -20.91 15.26
CA LEU A 96 8.62 -22.35 15.11
C LEU A 96 9.58 -22.49 13.95
N ASP A 97 10.87 -22.55 14.29
CA ASP A 97 11.95 -23.26 13.60
C ASP A 97 13.23 -22.94 14.40
N SER A 98 13.44 -23.70 15.48
CA SER A 98 14.74 -23.92 16.11
C SER A 98 15.24 -25.30 15.72
#